data_AF-A0A5C7IGH3-F1
#
_entry.id   AF-A0A5C7IGH3-F1
#
_cell.length_a   1.000
_cell.length_b   1.000
_cell.length_c   1.000
_cell.angle_alpha   90.00
_cell.angle_beta   90.00
_cell.angle_gamma   90.00
#
_symmetry.space_group_name_H-M   'P 1'
#
loop_
_entity.id
_entity.type
_entity.pdbx_description
1 polymer ?
#
loop_
_entity_poly.entity_id
_entity_poly.type
_entity_poly.pdbx_seq_one_letter_code
_entity_poly.pdbx_strand_id
1 'polypeptide(L)'
;MEYLNPVNFYKEIFKDILIKRDYLKPGRLLGLDISDKYVSLAVSDWKNLTAVPLRALDRQEINMSSMADMIQSLILEHNVVGFVVGSKRARPMDAQTRIFIDDLCTTGKVQGLKYTVWEFGITSKNAEFVLKQHLKFILEILNQPPDMSKTITEKCYSVCALQGYLDITNKMLKEDWD
;
A
#
# COMPACT_ATOMS: atom_id res chain seq x y z
N MET A 1 4.14 14.44 2.55
CA MET A 1 3.07 13.81 3.35
C MET A 1 3.48 13.75 4.81
N GLU A 2 2.53 13.83 5.73
CA GLU A 2 2.76 13.83 7.18
C GLU A 2 2.57 12.42 7.76
N TYR A 3 3.46 11.98 8.66
CA TYR A 3 3.33 10.69 9.34
C TYR A 3 2.31 10.75 10.47
N LEU A 4 1.40 9.77 10.50
CA LEU A 4 0.57 9.46 11.66
C LEU A 4 0.82 8.01 12.09
N ASN A 5 0.87 7.80 13.41
CA ASN A 5 0.81 6.44 13.94
C ASN A 5 -0.53 5.77 13.52
N PRO A 6 -0.59 4.43 13.46
CA PRO A 6 -1.75 3.72 12.90
C PRO A 6 -3.09 4.07 13.54
N VAL A 7 -3.10 4.33 14.86
CA VAL A 7 -4.32 4.66 15.62
C VAL A 7 -4.80 6.07 15.28
N ASN A 8 -3.89 7.05 15.20
CA ASN A 8 -4.27 8.41 14.80
C ASN A 8 -4.70 8.46 13.33
N PHE A 9 -4.02 7.71 12.45
CA PHE A 9 -4.43 7.59 11.05
C PHE A 9 -5.82 6.97 10.92
N TYR A 10 -6.13 5.94 11.72
CA TYR A 10 -7.48 5.37 11.77
C TYR A 10 -8.52 6.42 12.16
N LYS A 11 -8.30 7.19 13.22
CA LYS A 11 -9.25 8.22 13.67
C LYS A 11 -9.45 9.30 12.61
N GLU A 12 -8.35 9.92 12.18
CA GLU A 12 -8.40 11.12 11.35
C GLU A 12 -8.71 10.85 9.88
N ILE A 13 -8.20 9.74 9.32
CA ILE A 13 -8.40 9.42 7.90
C ILE A 13 -9.52 8.40 7.77
N PHE A 14 -9.40 7.24 8.42
CA PHE A 14 -10.35 6.16 8.18
C PHE A 14 -11.75 6.51 8.70
N LYS A 15 -11.88 6.78 10.00
CA LYS A 15 -13.18 7.07 10.63
C LYS A 15 -13.76 8.40 10.16
N ASP A 16 -12.96 9.47 10.17
CA ASP A 16 -13.49 10.82 9.93
C ASP A 16 -13.61 11.21 8.44
N ILE A 17 -12.80 10.64 7.55
CA ILE A 17 -12.85 10.95 6.11
C ILE A 17 -13.49 9.82 5.31
N LEU A 18 -13.07 8.57 5.51
CA LEU A 18 -13.51 7.46 4.66
C LEU A 18 -14.91 6.96 5.00
N ILE A 19 -15.27 6.88 6.29
CA ILE A 19 -16.55 6.31 6.74
C ILE A 19 -17.66 7.35 6.83
N LYS A 20 -17.37 8.55 7.36
CA LYS A 20 -18.40 9.56 7.65
C LYS A 20 -18.89 10.34 6.43
N ARG A 21 -18.14 10.36 5.33
CA ARG A 21 -18.42 11.30 4.24
C ARG A 21 -19.29 10.64 3.18
N ASP A 22 -20.52 11.15 3.09
CA ASP A 22 -21.51 10.77 2.10
C ASP A 22 -21.13 11.37 0.73
N TYR A 23 -20.18 10.74 0.05
CA TYR A 23 -19.67 11.21 -1.23
C TYR A 23 -20.16 10.36 -2.39
N LEU A 24 -20.54 11.04 -3.47
CA LEU A 24 -20.69 10.46 -4.81
C LEU A 24 -19.38 9.79 -5.31
N LYS A 25 -18.22 10.18 -4.76
CA LYS A 25 -16.92 9.52 -4.93
C LYS A 25 -16.23 9.36 -3.56
N PRO A 26 -16.34 8.19 -2.90
CA PRO A 26 -15.67 7.96 -1.63
C PRO A 26 -14.15 8.09 -1.78
N GLY A 27 -13.49 8.60 -0.74
CA GLY A 27 -12.03 8.62 -0.66
C GLY A 27 -11.47 7.20 -0.62
N ARG A 28 -10.23 7.01 -1.07
CA ARG A 28 -9.54 5.72 -1.05
C ARG A 28 -8.15 5.85 -0.45
N LEU A 29 -7.58 4.72 -0.05
CA LEU A 29 -6.22 4.62 0.45
C LEU A 29 -5.33 4.01 -0.62
N LEU A 30 -4.10 4.52 -0.74
CA LEU A 30 -3.07 3.93 -1.57
C LEU A 30 -2.06 3.17 -0.68
N GLY A 31 -1.92 1.88 -0.95
CA GLY A 31 -0.95 0.99 -0.33
C GLY A 31 0.37 1.01 -1.09
N LEU A 32 1.48 1.15 -0.37
CA LEU A 32 2.84 1.08 -0.92
C LEU A 32 3.60 -0.05 -0.25
N ASP A 33 4.32 -0.85 -1.02
CA ASP A 33 5.39 -1.71 -0.52
C ASP A 33 6.69 -1.33 -1.22
N ILE A 34 7.75 -1.10 -0.46
CA ILE A 34 9.04 -0.62 -0.97
C ILE A 34 10.08 -1.72 -0.81
N SER A 35 10.66 -2.14 -1.94
CA SER A 35 11.79 -3.04 -2.00
C SER A 35 12.98 -2.37 -2.68
N ASP A 36 14.15 -3.02 -2.69
CA ASP A 36 15.35 -2.52 -3.37
C ASP A 36 15.09 -2.09 -4.81
N LYS A 37 14.24 -2.83 -5.50
CA LYS A 37 14.00 -2.69 -6.94
C LYS A 37 12.64 -2.11 -7.29
N TYR A 38 11.63 -2.28 -6.43
CA TYR A 38 10.26 -1.90 -6.77
C TYR A 38 9.62 -1.00 -5.72
N VAL A 39 8.69 -0.19 -6.21
CA VAL A 39 7.62 0.39 -5.42
C VAL A 39 6.31 -0.23 -5.91
N SER A 40 5.74 -1.08 -5.08
CA SER A 40 4.55 -1.85 -5.40
C SER A 40 3.32 -1.15 -4.86
N LEU A 41 2.30 -0.98 -5.70
CA LEU A 41 1.13 -0.15 -5.41
C LEU A 41 -0.15 -0.98 -5.35
N ALA A 42 -0.99 -0.70 -4.37
CA ALA A 42 -2.34 -1.21 -4.24
C ALA A 42 -3.29 -0.06 -3.87
N VAL A 43 -4.59 -0.23 -4.09
CA VAL A 43 -5.61 0.75 -3.71
C VAL A 43 -6.78 0.06 -3.02
N SER A 44 -7.33 0.66 -1.97
CA SER A 44 -8.54 0.13 -1.31
C SER A 44 -9.72 0.23 -2.27
N ASP A 45 -10.73 -0.63 -2.22
CA ASP A 45 -11.96 -0.48 -3.01
C ASP A 45 -12.78 0.75 -2.58
N TRP A 46 -13.88 0.99 -3.27
CA TRP A 46 -14.76 2.14 -2.99
C TRP A 46 -15.47 2.05 -1.62
N LYS A 47 -15.50 0.86 -0.99
CA LYS A 47 -16.03 0.67 0.36
C LYS A 47 -14.94 0.70 1.43
N ASN A 48 -13.67 0.82 1.04
CA ASN A 48 -12.51 0.64 1.91
C ASN A 48 -12.55 -0.68 2.70
N LEU A 49 -13.01 -1.76 2.06
CA LEU A 49 -13.07 -3.11 2.63
C LEU A 49 -11.97 -4.01 2.07
N THR A 50 -11.67 -3.89 0.77
CA THR A 50 -10.71 -4.76 0.08
C THR A 50 -9.59 -3.96 -0.58
N ALA A 51 -8.38 -4.50 -0.63
CA ALA A 51 -7.26 -3.95 -1.37
C ALA A 51 -7.15 -4.60 -2.76
N VAL A 52 -6.90 -3.81 -3.78
CA VAL A 52 -6.76 -4.25 -5.18
C VAL A 52 -5.36 -3.89 -5.67
N PRO A 53 -4.64 -4.82 -6.33
CA PRO A 53 -3.31 -4.52 -6.87
C PRO A 53 -3.41 -3.54 -8.04
N LEU A 54 -2.48 -2.57 -8.10
CA LEU A 54 -2.36 -1.67 -9.24
C LEU A 54 -1.18 -2.08 -10.13
N ARG A 55 0.04 -1.68 -9.73
CA ARG A 55 1.26 -1.85 -10.51
C ARG A 55 2.48 -1.85 -9.60
N ALA A 56 3.58 -2.41 -10.09
CA ALA A 56 4.90 -2.29 -9.48
C ALA A 56 5.75 -1.38 -10.36
N LEU A 57 6.44 -0.42 -9.76
CA LEU A 57 7.28 0.56 -10.45
C LEU A 57 8.74 0.22 -10.22
N ASP A 58 9.50 0.03 -11.30
CA ASP A 58 10.94 -0.25 -11.20
C ASP A 58 11.70 1.02 -10.85
N ARG A 59 12.42 0.99 -9.72
CA ARG A 59 13.17 2.13 -9.16
C ARG A 59 14.46 2.42 -9.93
N GLN A 60 14.94 1.47 -10.72
CA GLN A 60 16.15 1.64 -11.54
C GLN A 60 15.81 2.22 -12.92
N GLU A 61 14.63 1.93 -13.43
CA GLU A 61 14.17 2.42 -14.74
C GLU A 61 13.47 3.78 -14.64
N ILE A 62 12.80 4.06 -13.53
CA ILE A 62 11.97 5.27 -13.35
C ILE A 62 12.61 6.18 -12.31
N ASN A 63 12.94 7.41 -12.73
CA ASN A 63 13.44 8.42 -11.80
C ASN A 63 12.33 8.91 -10.83
N MET A 64 12.75 9.46 -9.68
CA MET A 64 11.83 9.89 -8.62
C MET A 64 10.78 10.91 -9.09
N SER A 65 11.13 11.85 -9.96
CA SER A 65 10.18 12.85 -10.48
C SER A 65 9.05 12.19 -11.26
N SER A 66 9.40 11.27 -12.17
CA SER A 66 8.44 10.55 -13.00
C SER A 66 7.57 9.64 -12.15
N MET A 67 8.16 8.99 -11.15
CA MET A 67 7.43 8.18 -10.18
C MET A 67 6.44 9.01 -9.36
N ALA A 68 6.84 10.21 -8.94
CA ALA A 68 5.97 11.14 -8.23
C ALA A 68 4.81 11.64 -9.11
N ASP A 69 5.05 11.91 -10.40
CA ASP A 69 3.99 12.27 -11.36
C ASP A 69 3.00 11.12 -11.58
N MET A 70 3.49 9.87 -11.63
CA MET A 70 2.63 8.69 -11.71
C MET A 70 1.79 8.51 -10.44
N ILE A 71 2.39 8.64 -9.26
CA ILE A 71 1.67 8.58 -7.98
C ILE A 71 0.65 9.72 -7.89
N GLN A 72 1.00 10.93 -8.33
CA GLN A 72 0.08 12.07 -8.37
C GLN A 72 -1.12 11.80 -9.27
N SER A 73 -0.91 11.19 -10.43
CA SER A 73 -1.99 10.79 -11.33
C SER A 73 -2.94 9.80 -10.65
N LEU A 74 -2.41 8.82 -9.91
CA LEU A 74 -3.21 7.85 -9.15
C LEU A 74 -3.99 8.49 -8.00
N ILE A 75 -3.43 9.51 -7.34
CA ILE A 75 -4.14 10.28 -6.30
C ILE A 75 -5.41 10.90 -6.87
N LEU A 76 -5.31 11.51 -8.06
CA LEU A 76 -6.44 12.14 -8.74
C LEU A 76 -7.42 11.10 -9.28
N GLU A 77 -6.93 10.03 -9.89
CA GLU A 77 -7.74 8.96 -10.48
C GLU A 77 -8.59 8.23 -9.45
N HIS A 78 -8.02 7.94 -8.28
CA HIS A 78 -8.66 7.13 -7.25
C HIS A 78 -9.17 7.93 -6.05
N ASN A 79 -9.10 9.27 -6.09
CA ASN A 79 -9.49 10.13 -4.97
C ASN A 79 -8.78 9.72 -3.67
N VAL A 80 -7.45 9.58 -3.73
CA VAL A 80 -6.65 9.10 -2.60
C VAL A 80 -6.59 10.17 -1.51
N VAL A 81 -6.91 9.78 -0.28
CA VAL A 81 -6.91 10.68 0.90
C VAL A 81 -5.80 10.38 1.90
N GLY A 82 -5.08 9.28 1.71
CA GLY A 82 -3.94 8.91 2.53
C GLY A 82 -3.23 7.65 2.06
N PHE A 83 -2.06 7.41 2.64
CA PHE A 83 -1.19 6.29 2.27
C PHE A 83 -1.00 5.29 3.41
N VAL A 84 -0.94 4.02 3.07
CA VAL A 84 -0.52 2.94 3.97
C VAL A 84 0.78 2.38 3.42
N VAL A 85 1.87 2.60 4.12
CA VAL A 85 3.19 2.12 3.72
C VAL A 85 3.50 0.82 4.43
N GLY A 86 3.51 -0.27 3.67
CA GLY A 86 3.99 -1.57 4.11
C GLY A 86 5.47 -1.49 4.48
N SER A 87 5.81 -2.03 5.64
CA SER A 87 7.21 -2.27 6.00
C SER A 87 7.35 -3.65 6.63
N LYS A 88 8.50 -4.28 6.37
CA LYS A 88 8.85 -5.56 7.01
C LYS A 88 9.06 -5.44 8.52
N ARG A 89 9.33 -4.21 8.99
CA ARG A 89 9.44 -3.86 10.40
C ARG A 89 8.85 -2.46 10.57
N ALA A 90 7.67 -2.36 11.16
CA ALA A 90 7.08 -1.03 11.36
C ALA A 90 7.90 -0.18 12.34
N ARG A 91 8.68 -0.80 13.23
CA ARG A 91 9.49 -0.11 14.25
C ARG A 91 10.84 -0.80 14.52
N PRO A 92 12.00 -0.14 14.24
CA PRO A 92 12.12 1.06 13.41
C PRO A 92 11.78 0.76 11.95
N MET A 93 11.16 1.72 11.26
CA MET A 93 10.95 1.66 9.81
C MET A 93 12.30 1.46 9.12
N ASP A 94 12.32 0.60 8.11
CA ASP A 94 13.55 0.34 7.36
C ASP A 94 14.05 1.60 6.63
N ALA A 95 15.37 1.73 6.54
CA ALA A 95 16.00 2.95 6.03
C ALA A 95 15.63 3.23 4.57
N GLN A 96 15.35 2.20 3.78
CA GLN A 96 15.04 2.37 2.36
C GLN A 96 13.63 2.92 2.15
N THR A 97 12.65 2.41 2.88
CA THR A 97 11.29 2.96 2.94
C THR A 97 11.36 4.42 3.39
N ARG A 98 12.16 4.72 4.41
CA ARG A 98 12.33 6.10 4.89
C ARG A 98 12.88 7.03 3.80
N ILE A 99 13.99 6.65 3.19
CA ILE A 99 14.62 7.45 2.11
C ILE A 99 13.63 7.66 0.97
N PHE A 100 12.92 6.61 0.55
CA PHE A 100 11.93 6.71 -0.51
C PHE A 100 10.81 7.72 -0.17
N ILE A 101 10.28 7.66 1.06
CA ILE A 101 9.25 8.61 1.53
C ILE A 101 9.79 10.04 1.54
N ASP A 102 11.00 10.24 2.06
CA ASP A 102 11.64 11.56 2.15
C ASP A 102 11.86 12.15 0.75
N ASP A 103 12.36 11.35 -0.20
CA ASP A 103 12.54 11.73 -1.60
C ASP A 103 11.20 12.07 -2.27
N LEU A 104 10.18 11.24 -2.08
CA LEU A 104 8.83 11.48 -2.62
C LEU A 104 8.23 12.77 -2.04
N CYS A 105 8.44 13.04 -0.74
CA CYS A 105 7.98 14.28 -0.11
C CYS A 105 8.69 15.51 -0.66
N THR A 106 9.99 15.40 -0.96
CA THR A 106 10.80 16.50 -1.51
C THR A 106 10.28 16.96 -2.88
N THR A 107 9.59 16.10 -3.63
CA THR A 107 8.94 16.48 -4.89
C THR A 107 7.76 17.45 -4.74
N GLY A 108 7.20 17.60 -3.53
CA GLY A 108 6.01 18.41 -3.26
C GLY A 108 4.69 17.84 -3.81
N LYS A 109 4.72 16.77 -4.62
CA LYS A 109 3.52 16.22 -5.30
C LYS A 109 2.53 15.54 -4.36
N VAL A 110 2.97 15.15 -3.17
CA VAL A 110 2.18 14.49 -2.12
C VAL A 110 1.99 15.37 -0.88
N GLN A 111 2.10 16.68 -1.04
CA GLN A 111 1.89 17.64 0.04
C GLN A 111 0.42 17.64 0.50
N GLY A 112 0.19 17.80 1.81
CA GLY A 112 -1.15 17.83 2.41
C GLY A 112 -1.78 16.46 2.67
N LEU A 113 -1.23 15.38 2.11
CA LEU A 113 -1.66 14.02 2.43
C LEU A 113 -0.93 13.47 3.66
N LYS A 114 -1.56 12.50 4.32
CA LYS A 114 -1.00 11.79 5.48
C LYS A 114 -0.65 10.37 5.11
N TYR A 115 0.27 9.77 5.86
CA TYR A 115 0.59 8.36 5.74
C TYR A 115 0.73 7.69 7.09
N THR A 116 0.54 6.37 7.10
CA THR A 116 0.92 5.52 8.22
C THR A 116 1.80 4.38 7.74
N VAL A 117 2.49 3.75 8.69
CA VAL A 117 3.32 2.57 8.42
C VAL A 117 2.63 1.36 9.01
N TRP A 118 2.50 0.31 8.20
CA TRP A 118 1.85 -0.93 8.60
C TRP A 118 2.79 -2.12 8.41
N GLU A 119 2.90 -2.95 9.44
CA GLU A 119 3.64 -4.20 9.34
C GLU A 119 2.76 -5.25 8.69
N PHE A 120 3.16 -5.73 7.51
CA PHE A 120 2.35 -6.68 6.75
C PHE A 120 2.81 -8.12 6.98
N GLY A 121 1.87 -9.07 7.01
CA GLY A 121 2.08 -10.41 7.59
C GLY A 121 3.00 -11.38 6.82
N ILE A 122 3.46 -11.04 5.60
CA ILE A 122 4.39 -11.90 4.83
C ILE A 122 5.84 -11.57 5.19
N THR A 123 6.13 -11.42 6.48
CA THR A 123 7.47 -11.16 6.99
C THR A 123 8.19 -12.42 7.48
N SER A 124 7.45 -13.51 7.72
CA SER A 124 8.06 -14.79 8.09
C SER A 124 8.56 -15.56 6.88
N LYS A 125 9.71 -16.24 7.02
CA LYS A 125 10.25 -17.14 5.99
C LYS A 125 9.24 -18.21 5.55
N ASN A 126 8.37 -18.63 6.46
CA ASN A 126 7.32 -19.61 6.18
C ASN A 126 6.22 -19.02 5.30
N ALA A 127 5.73 -17.82 5.61
CA ALA A 127 4.72 -17.14 4.79
C ALA A 127 5.26 -16.82 3.38
N GLU A 128 6.52 -16.37 3.30
CA GLU A 128 7.19 -16.13 2.02
C GLU A 128 7.37 -17.44 1.21
N PHE A 129 7.74 -18.54 1.88
CA PHE A 129 7.83 -19.85 1.24
C PHE A 129 6.48 -20.30 0.68
N VAL A 130 5.41 -20.18 1.48
CA VAL A 130 4.04 -20.53 1.05
C VAL A 130 3.62 -19.70 -0.16
N LEU A 131 3.85 -18.38 -0.16
CA LEU A 131 3.58 -17.53 -1.32
C LEU A 131 4.36 -18.02 -2.55
N LYS A 132 5.65 -18.32 -2.41
CA LYS A 132 6.48 -18.83 -3.52
C LYS A 132 5.96 -20.16 -4.08
N GLN A 133 5.48 -21.07 -3.22
CA GLN A 133 4.89 -22.33 -3.68
C GLN A 133 3.58 -22.10 -4.44
N HIS A 134 2.71 -21.23 -3.93
CA HIS A 134 1.47 -20.87 -4.65
C HIS A 134 1.77 -20.21 -6.00
N LEU A 135 2.74 -19.31 -6.05
CA LEU A 135 3.16 -18.68 -7.30
C LEU A 135 3.68 -19.70 -8.30
N LYS A 136 4.56 -20.61 -7.87
CA LYS A 136 5.08 -21.68 -8.73
C LYS A 136 3.93 -22.51 -9.32
N PHE A 137 2.99 -22.93 -8.48
CA PHE A 137 1.81 -23.68 -8.92
C PHE A 137 0.95 -22.91 -9.92
N ILE A 138 0.69 -21.62 -9.67
CA ILE A 138 -0.08 -20.76 -10.58
C ILE A 138 0.62 -20.61 -11.93
N LEU A 139 1.93 -20.36 -11.94
CA LEU A 139 2.69 -20.16 -13.18
C LEU A 139 2.75 -21.44 -14.02
N GLU A 140 2.95 -22.60 -13.38
CA GLU A 140 2.96 -23.90 -14.04
C GLU A 140 1.59 -24.23 -14.66
N ILE A 141 0.50 -24.04 -13.91
CA ILE A 141 -0.86 -24.36 -14.39
C ILE A 141 -1.32 -23.40 -15.48
N LEU A 142 -1.04 -22.10 -15.31
CA LEU A 142 -1.48 -21.07 -16.25
C LEU A 142 -0.48 -20.85 -17.39
N ASN A 143 0.57 -21.68 -17.47
CA ASN A 143 1.66 -21.62 -18.45
C ASN A 143 2.19 -20.18 -18.65
N GLN A 144 2.42 -19.48 -17.54
CA GLN A 144 2.80 -18.08 -17.56
C GLN A 144 4.31 -17.91 -17.71
N PRO A 145 4.75 -16.80 -18.33
CA PRO A 145 6.17 -16.46 -18.41
C PRO A 145 6.85 -16.41 -17.03
N PRO A 146 8.09 -16.90 -16.87
CA PRO A 146 8.78 -16.91 -15.56
C PRO A 146 8.97 -15.53 -14.92
N ASP A 147 9.05 -14.47 -15.72
CA ASP A 147 9.17 -13.07 -15.30
C ASP A 147 7.88 -12.53 -14.63
N MET A 148 6.71 -13.12 -14.93
CA MET A 148 5.45 -12.80 -14.23
C MET A 148 5.51 -13.14 -12.74
N SER A 149 6.32 -14.11 -12.33
CA SER A 149 6.47 -14.50 -10.92
C SER A 149 6.77 -13.29 -10.02
N LYS A 150 7.67 -12.42 -10.50
CA LYS A 150 8.13 -11.24 -9.79
C LYS A 150 7.02 -10.20 -9.71
N THR A 151 6.40 -9.89 -10.83
CA THR A 151 5.27 -8.96 -10.90
C THR A 151 4.12 -9.38 -9.99
N ILE A 152 3.78 -10.67 -9.94
CA ILE A 152 2.72 -11.17 -9.06
C ILE A 152 3.16 -11.06 -7.59
N THR A 153 4.41 -11.43 -7.26
CA THR A 153 4.96 -11.30 -5.90
C THR A 153 4.87 -9.86 -5.39
N GLU A 154 5.34 -8.91 -6.19
CA GLU A 154 5.35 -7.48 -5.89
C GLU A 154 3.92 -6.94 -5.65
N LYS A 155 2.96 -7.32 -6.51
CA LYS A 155 1.53 -7.00 -6.32
C LYS A 155 0.96 -7.60 -5.04
N CYS A 156 1.36 -8.82 -4.66
CA CYS A 156 0.90 -9.44 -3.42
C CYS A 156 1.37 -8.67 -2.18
N TYR A 157 2.61 -8.19 -2.15
CA TYR A 157 3.12 -7.48 -0.97
C TYR A 157 2.36 -6.17 -0.70
N SER A 158 2.14 -5.33 -1.72
CA SER A 158 1.41 -4.08 -1.55
C SER A 158 -0.05 -4.31 -1.17
N VAL A 159 -0.70 -5.35 -1.73
CA VAL A 159 -2.05 -5.75 -1.35
C VAL A 159 -2.10 -6.24 0.08
N CYS A 160 -1.18 -7.10 0.51
CA CYS A 160 -1.16 -7.63 1.87
C CYS A 160 -0.94 -6.53 2.92
N ALA A 161 -0.10 -5.54 2.63
CA ALA A 161 0.08 -4.40 3.52
C ALA A 161 -1.19 -3.57 3.68
N LEU A 162 -1.82 -3.21 2.57
CA LEU A 162 -3.03 -2.41 2.61
C LEU A 162 -4.21 -3.20 3.22
N GLN A 163 -4.40 -4.45 2.81
CA GLN A 163 -5.47 -5.30 3.32
C GLN A 163 -5.34 -5.52 4.81
N GLY A 164 -4.13 -5.78 5.32
CA GLY A 164 -3.92 -5.95 6.76
C GLY A 164 -4.32 -4.71 7.58
N TYR A 165 -4.08 -3.52 7.05
CA TYR A 165 -4.54 -2.27 7.67
C TYR A 165 -6.07 -2.13 7.60
N LEU A 166 -6.67 -2.39 6.43
CA LEU A 166 -8.12 -2.34 6.23
C LEU A 166 -8.85 -3.33 7.15
N ASP A 167 -8.34 -4.55 7.32
CA ASP A 167 -8.96 -5.57 8.17
C ASP A 167 -9.02 -5.12 9.63
N ILE A 168 -7.91 -4.60 10.16
CA ILE A 168 -7.85 -4.13 11.54
C ILE A 168 -8.72 -2.89 11.74
N THR A 169 -8.68 -1.92 10.83
CA THR A 169 -9.50 -0.71 10.95
C THR A 169 -10.99 -0.97 10.83
N ASN A 170 -11.40 -1.88 9.94
CA ASN A 170 -12.79 -2.32 9.86
C ASN A 170 -13.22 -3.10 11.11
N LYS A 171 -12.31 -3.88 11.72
CA LYS A 171 -12.57 -4.54 13.00
C LYS A 171 -12.76 -3.50 14.13
N MET A 172 -11.83 -2.54 14.25
CA MET A 172 -11.93 -1.43 15.20
C MET A 172 -13.22 -0.64 15.00
N LEU A 173 -13.62 -0.41 13.74
CA LEU A 173 -14.87 0.26 13.44
C LEU A 173 -16.08 -0.55 13.92
N LYS A 174 -16.09 -1.88 13.85
CA LYS A 174 -17.20 -2.68 14.39
C LYS A 174 -17.24 -2.64 15.91
N GLU A 175 -16.09 -2.77 16.56
CA GLU A 175 -15.96 -2.76 18.02
C GLU A 175 -16.21 -1.38 18.64
N ASP A 176 -16.00 -0.29 17.91
CA ASP A 176 -16.32 1.09 18.33
C ASP A 176 -17.84 1.37 18.40
N TRP A 177 -18.69 0.52 17.83
CA TRP A 177 -20.16 0.69 17.79
C TRP A 177 -20.90 -0.16 18.83
N ASP A 178 -20.18 -1.03 19.56
CA ASP A 178 -20.67 -1.77 20.74
C ASP A 178 -20.37 -1.01 22.04
#